data_AF-A0A1G1X7S3-F1
#
_entry.id   AF-A0A1G1X7S3-F1
#
_cell.length_a   1.000
_cell.length_b   1.000
_cell.length_c   1.000
_cell.angle_alpha   90.00
_cell.angle_beta   90.00
_cell.angle_gamma   90.00
#
_symmetry.space_group_name_H-M   'P 1'
#
loop_
_entity.id
_entity.type
_entity.pdbx_description
1 polymer ?
#
loop_
_entity_poly.entity_id
_entity_poly.type
_entity_poly.pdbx_seq_one_letter_code
_entity_poly.pdbx_strand_id
1 'polypeptide(L)' 'MARMCTICGKKKQMGNHRKLLRGHYNITGRRTFKPNLQTTLHEGKKVLACVNCIRTKAKNAAA' A
#
# COMPACT_ATOMS: atom_id res chain seq x y z
N MET A 1 -4.23 7.23 -15.53
CA MET A 1 -3.15 6.43 -14.90
C MET A 1 -3.71 5.61 -13.76
N ALA A 2 -3.39 4.31 -13.68
CA ALA A 2 -3.77 3.50 -12.53
C ALA A 2 -3.02 3.98 -11.27
N ARG A 3 -3.72 4.20 -10.15
CA ARG A 3 -3.08 4.54 -8.86
C ARG A 3 -2.29 3.33 -8.35
N MET A 4 -1.01 3.27 -8.70
CA MET A 4 -0.05 2.24 -8.29
C MET A 4 1.25 2.89 -7.81
N CYS A 5 1.95 2.19 -6.92
CA CYS A 5 3.30 2.60 -6.52
C CYS A 5 4.26 2.41 -7.70
N THR A 6 5.00 3.45 -8.09
CA THR A 6 5.99 3.39 -9.16
C THR A 6 7.23 2.59 -8.79
N ILE A 7 7.55 2.49 -7.49
CA ILE A 7 8.78 1.84 -6.99
C ILE A 7 8.61 0.32 -6.86
N CYS A 8 7.47 -0.13 -6.32
CA CYS A 8 7.25 -1.56 -6.02
C CYS A 8 6.00 -2.16 -6.69
N GLY A 9 5.32 -1.40 -7.54
CA GLY A 9 4.16 -1.88 -8.30
C GLY A 9 2.89 -2.13 -7.48
N LYS A 10 2.89 -1.85 -6.17
CA LYS A 10 1.71 -2.08 -5.31
C LYS A 10 0.49 -1.35 -5.86
N LYS A 11 -0.57 -2.12 -6.10
CA LYS A 11 -1.87 -1.66 -6.62
C LYS A 11 -2.98 -1.99 -5.64
N LYS A 12 -4.16 -1.41 -5.88
CA LYS A 12 -5.39 -1.82 -5.16
C LYS A 12 -5.59 -3.33 -5.30
N GLN A 13 -5.91 -4.00 -4.19
CA GLN A 13 -6.25 -5.42 -4.18
C GLN A 13 -7.70 -5.60 -3.75
N MET A 14 -8.35 -6.63 -4.27
CA MET A 14 -9.68 -7.06 -3.84
C MET A 14 -9.53 -8.22 -2.87
N GLY A 15 -10.37 -8.25 -1.84
CA GLY A 15 -10.43 -9.39 -0.94
C GLY A 15 -11.64 -9.34 -0.04
N ASN A 16 -11.69 -10.29 0.89
CA ASN A 16 -12.80 -10.43 1.82
C ASN A 16 -12.46 -9.77 3.15
N HIS A 17 -13.44 -9.09 3.74
CA HIS A 17 -13.41 -8.64 5.10
C HIS A 17 -13.69 -9.82 6.02
N ARG A 18 -12.77 -10.15 6.91
CA ARG A 18 -12.93 -11.22 7.90
C ARG A 18 -13.17 -10.62 9.28
N LYS A 19 -14.18 -11.11 9.99
CA LYS A 19 -14.42 -10.77 11.41
C LYS A 19 -14.42 -12.06 12.23
N LEU A 20 -13.89 -11.98 13.44
CA LEU A 20 -13.94 -13.09 14.39
C LEU A 20 -15.37 -13.17 14.94
N LEU A 21 -16.08 -14.24 14.59
CA LEU A 21 -17.43 -14.52 15.06
C LEU A 21 -17.45 -15.95 15.60
N ARG A 22 -17.89 -16.12 16.85
CA ARG A 22 -18.04 -17.43 17.51
C ARG A 22 -16.78 -18.32 17.39
N GLY A 23 -15.60 -17.72 17.57
CA GLY A 23 -14.30 -18.44 17.53
C GLY A 23 -13.65 -18.60 16.14
N HIS A 24 -14.30 -18.17 15.05
CA HIS A 24 -13.76 -18.32 13.69
C HIS A 24 -13.73 -17.01 12.89
N TYR A 25 -12.72 -16.83 12.04
CA TYR A 25 -12.60 -15.68 11.13
C TYR A 25 -13.49 -15.88 9.91
N ASN A 26 -14.73 -15.41 10.02
CA ASN A 26 -15.75 -15.55 8.98
C ASN A 26 -15.69 -14.40 7.98
N ILE A 27 -15.98 -14.72 6.71
CA ILE A 27 -16.09 -13.72 5.64
C ILE A 27 -17.40 -12.95 5.83
N THR A 28 -17.31 -11.63 5.98
CA THR A 28 -18.46 -10.75 6.27
C THR A 28 -18.81 -9.82 5.11
N GLY A 29 -17.95 -9.71 4.10
CA GLY A 29 -18.20 -8.87 2.93
C GLY A 29 -16.96 -8.74 2.05
N ARG A 30 -17.13 -8.15 0.85
CA ARG A 30 -16.02 -7.82 -0.04
C ARG A 30 -15.51 -6.42 0.26
N ARG A 31 -14.19 -6.23 0.25
CA ARG A 31 -13.55 -4.91 0.40
C ARG A 31 -12.40 -4.71 -0.57
N THR A 32 -12.17 -3.45 -0.92
CA THR A 32 -10.98 -3.01 -1.65
C THR A 32 -9.89 -2.62 -0.66
N PHE A 33 -8.69 -3.17 -0.80
CA PHE A 33 -7.50 -2.79 -0.03
C PHE A 33 -6.69 -1.83 -0.87
N LYS A 34 -6.73 -0.53 -0.51
CA LYS A 34 -5.97 0.51 -1.21
C LYS A 34 -4.61 0.69 -0.52
N PRO A 35 -3.48 0.61 -1.26
CA PRO A 35 -2.20 1.00 -0.68
C PRO A 35 -2.20 2.49 -0.34
N ASN A 36 -1.54 2.87 0.77
CA ASN A 36 -1.33 4.27 1.12
C ASN A 36 -0.26 4.85 0.18
N LEU A 37 -0.72 5.52 -0.88
CA LEU A 37 0.10 6.12 -1.93
C LEU A 37 0.21 7.62 -1.69
N GLN A 38 1.42 8.15 -1.76
CA GLN A 38 1.75 9.56 -1.59
C GLN A 38 2.68 10.02 -2.70
N THR A 39 2.63 11.30 -3.04
CA THR A 39 3.53 11.90 -4.03
C THR A 39 4.86 12.24 -3.37
N THR A 40 5.95 11.71 -3.90
CA THR A 40 7.31 11.93 -3.38
C THR A 40 8.32 12.15 -4.49
N LEU A 41 9.45 12.76 -4.16
CA LEU A 41 10.59 12.83 -5.07
C LEU A 41 11.38 11.52 -5.04
N HIS A 42 11.61 10.94 -6.20
CA HIS A 42 12.45 9.77 -6.41
C HIS A 42 13.37 10.06 -7.59
N GLU A 43 14.68 10.04 -7.38
CA GLU A 43 15.68 10.28 -8.45
C GLU A 43 15.42 11.60 -9.20
N GLY A 44 15.09 12.67 -8.45
CA GLY A 44 14.82 13.99 -9.02
C GLY A 44 13.45 14.17 -9.68
N LYS A 45 12.61 13.12 -9.76
CA LYS A 45 11.27 13.17 -10.37
C LYS A 45 10.17 13.02 -9.32
N LYS A 46 9.05 13.74 -9.49
CA LYS A 46 7.84 13.55 -8.69
C LYS A 46 7.15 12.27 -9.12
N VAL A 47 7.04 11.30 -8.22
CA VAL A 47 6.42 10.00 -8.47
C VAL A 47 5.41 9.64 -7.38
N LEU A 48 4.46 8.76 -7.69
CA LEU A 48 3.50 8.24 -6.74
C LEU A 48 4.06 6.97 -6.08
N ALA A 49 4.39 7.02 -4.80
CA ALA A 49 5.02 5.92 -4.07
C ALA A 49 4.20 5.51 -2.85
N CYS A 50 4.29 4.25 -2.42
CA CYS A 50 3.67 3.82 -1.18
C CYS A 50 4.52 4.21 0.05
N VAL A 51 3.86 4.45 1.18
CA VAL A 51 4.50 4.87 2.43
C VAL A 51 5.62 3.94 2.87
N ASN A 52 5.50 2.62 2.63
CA ASN A 52 6.57 1.68 2.97
C ASN A 52 7.85 1.96 2.18
N CYS A 53 7.77 2.21 0.87
CA CYS A 53 8.94 2.51 0.04
C CYS A 53 9.57 3.85 0.43
N ILE A 54 8.74 4.85 0.74
CA ILE A 54 9.21 6.17 1.19
C ILE A 54 9.99 6.01 2.50
N ARG A 55 9.43 5.27 3.46
CA ARG A 55 10.07 5.01 4.76
C ARG A 55 11.37 4.23 4.63
N THR A 56 11.43 3.22 3.76
CA THR A 56 12.67 2.45 3.53
C THR A 56 13.76 3.34 2.94
N LYS A 57 13.42 4.21 1.98
CA LYS A 57 14.38 5.18 1.44
C LYS A 57 14.93 6.13 2.49
N ALA A 58 14.06 6.67 3.34
CA ALA A 58 14.47 7.56 4.41
C ALA A 58 15.44 6.88 5.40
N LYS A 59 15.21 5.60 5.72
CA LYS A 59 16.14 4.82 6.58
C LYS A 59 17.51 4.63 5.93
N ASN A 60 17.54 4.29 4.64
CA ASN A 60 18.80 4.05 3.93
C ASN A 60 19.59 5.34 3.65
N ALA A 61 18.95 6.51 3.69
CA ALA A 61 19.62 7.80 3.55
C ALA A 61 20.22 8.33 4.86
N ALA A 62 19.79 7.78 6.00
CA ALA A 62 20.24 8.18 7.35
C ALA A 62 21.25 7.18 7.96
N ALA A 63 21.57 6.09 7.24
CA ALA A 63 22.61 5.13 7.56
C ALA A 63 23.82 5.39 6.67
#